data_AF-A0A7W0V0C0-F1
#
_entry.id   AF-A0A7W0V0C0-F1
#
_cell.length_a   1.000
_cell.length_b   1.000
_cell.length_c   1.000
_cell.angle_alpha   90.00
_cell.angle_beta   90.00
_cell.angle_gamma   90.00
#
_symmetry.space_group_name_H-M   'P 1'
#
loop_
_entity.id
_entity.type
_entity.pdbx_description
1 polymer ?
#
loop_
_entity_poly.entity_id
_entity_poly.type
_entity_poly.pdbx_seq_one_letter_code
_entity_poly.pdbx_strand_id
1 'polypeptide(L)'
;MNDQYDPQRPYNPPEMIDDLMLPEKDEHAKQHSERLSSSVRDIASRIPESLGAIGRDISRTIERAISAKDTDVVPVRVSHEVQDKLDQLVQAGVFQSRSEAAAFLIDEGIKGQTPLFDRVQQKLLEIERLRSELRGMVDQRPMQE
;
A
#
# COMPACT_ATOMS: atom_id res chain seq x y z
N MET A 1 43.49 -32.18 28.00
CA MET A 1 44.70 -31.54 28.55
C MET A 1 44.29 -30.18 29.11
N ASN A 2 44.68 -29.87 30.35
CA ASN A 2 44.38 -28.59 31.00
C ASN A 2 45.26 -27.50 30.41
N ASP A 3 44.67 -26.48 29.77
CA ASP A 3 45.40 -25.28 29.40
C ASP A 3 45.32 -24.26 30.53
N GLN A 4 46.49 -24.02 31.12
CA GLN A 4 46.74 -23.17 32.26
C GLN A 4 46.76 -21.71 31.78
N TYR A 5 45.97 -20.84 32.41
CA TYR A 5 45.84 -19.44 32.01
C TYR A 5 47.14 -18.68 32.38
N ASP A 6 47.87 -18.21 31.37
CA ASP A 6 49.07 -17.38 31.53
C ASP A 6 48.72 -15.89 31.36
N PRO A 7 48.81 -15.07 32.43
CA PRO A 7 48.33 -13.69 32.43
C PRO A 7 49.25 -12.67 31.72
N GLN A 8 50.35 -13.08 31.07
CA GLN A 8 51.28 -12.15 30.41
C GLN A 8 51.42 -12.35 28.88
N ARG A 9 50.52 -13.08 28.24
CA ARG A 9 50.55 -13.20 26.78
C ARG A 9 50.09 -11.89 26.11
N PRO A 10 50.90 -11.24 25.28
CA PRO A 10 50.45 -10.05 24.55
C PRO A 10 49.32 -10.43 23.59
N TYR A 11 48.20 -9.71 23.68
CA TYR A 11 47.01 -9.93 22.88
C TYR A 11 47.31 -9.60 21.41
N ASN A 12 47.32 -10.62 20.55
CA ASN A 12 47.34 -10.45 19.11
C ASN A 12 45.94 -10.88 18.60
N PRO A 13 45.10 -9.95 18.11
CA PRO A 13 43.77 -10.32 17.63
C PRO A 13 43.91 -11.21 16.38
N PRO A 14 43.14 -12.32 16.28
CA PRO A 14 43.03 -13.06 15.03
C PRO A 14 42.31 -12.22 13.98
N GLU A 15 42.81 -12.21 12.73
CA GLU A 15 42.11 -11.63 11.58
C GLU A 15 40.73 -12.27 11.45
N MET A 16 39.68 -11.47 11.60
CA MET A 16 38.32 -11.92 11.44
C MET A 16 37.96 -11.99 9.96
N ILE A 17 37.37 -13.13 9.62
CA ILE A 17 36.78 -13.48 8.34
C ILE A 17 35.57 -12.55 8.15
N ASP A 18 35.54 -11.86 7.02
CA ASP A 18 34.53 -10.89 6.61
C ASP A 18 33.22 -11.63 6.28
N ASP A 19 32.29 -11.72 7.25
CA ASP A 19 30.89 -11.97 6.95
C ASP A 19 29.96 -11.48 8.07
N LEU A 20 28.92 -10.74 7.67
CA LEU A 20 27.80 -10.23 8.46
C LEU A 20 28.07 -9.15 9.53
N MET A 21 28.31 -7.92 9.07
CA MET A 21 27.84 -6.71 9.74
C MET A 21 26.50 -6.27 9.13
N LEU A 22 25.43 -6.36 9.91
CA LEU A 22 24.21 -5.58 9.71
C LEU A 22 24.59 -4.10 9.93
N PRO A 23 24.49 -3.20 8.95
CA PRO A 23 24.78 -1.80 9.20
C PRO A 23 23.68 -1.22 10.08
N GLU A 24 24.11 -0.67 11.21
CA GLU A 24 23.30 0.12 12.13
C GLU A 24 22.51 1.17 11.33
N LYS A 25 21.19 1.15 11.51
CA LYS A 25 20.34 2.26 11.12
C LYS A 25 20.68 3.41 12.05
N ASP A 26 21.43 4.38 11.53
CA ASP A 26 21.09 5.81 11.52
C ASP A 26 22.33 6.60 11.08
N GLU A 27 22.10 7.75 10.42
CA GLU A 27 23.07 8.79 9.98
C GLU A 27 23.31 8.96 8.46
N HIS A 28 23.05 7.98 7.57
CA HIS A 28 23.27 8.19 6.12
C HIS A 28 22.06 8.65 5.29
N ALA A 29 20.88 8.86 5.90
CA ALA A 29 19.70 9.38 5.18
C ALA A 29 19.69 10.91 5.04
N LYS A 30 20.46 11.66 5.84
CA LYS A 30 20.45 13.13 5.83
C LYS A 30 21.25 13.72 4.66
N GLN A 31 22.38 13.12 4.29
CA GLN A 31 23.22 13.65 3.20
C GLN A 31 22.62 13.49 1.80
N HIS A 32 21.80 12.45 1.57
CA HIS A 32 21.14 12.27 0.27
C HIS A 32 19.93 13.19 0.10
N SER A 33 19.19 13.45 1.19
CA SER A 33 18.10 14.44 1.22
C SER A 33 18.61 15.88 1.05
N GLU A 34 19.75 16.24 1.66
CA GLU A 34 20.35 17.57 1.52
C GLU A 34 20.81 17.89 0.10
N ARG A 35 21.42 16.91 -0.61
CA ARG A 35 21.84 17.09 -2.02
C ARG A 35 20.67 17.19 -2.99
N LEU A 36 19.57 16.48 -2.72
CA LEU A 36 18.34 16.56 -3.54
C LEU A 36 17.55 17.84 -3.24
N SER A 37 17.50 18.26 -1.97
CA SER A 37 16.84 19.49 -1.52
C SER A 37 17.53 20.76 -2.04
N SER A 38 18.86 20.79 -2.06
CA SER A 38 19.61 21.93 -2.63
C SER A 38 19.39 22.04 -4.15
N SER A 39 19.35 20.90 -4.86
CA SER A 39 19.12 20.88 -6.31
C SER A 39 17.71 21.35 -6.69
N VAL A 40 16.68 21.06 -5.89
CA VAL A 40 15.31 21.56 -6.12
C VAL A 40 15.19 23.06 -5.80
N ARG A 41 15.91 23.54 -4.77
CA ARG A 41 15.89 24.95 -4.35
C ARG A 41 16.64 25.86 -5.33
N ASP A 42 17.73 25.41 -5.94
CA ASP A 42 18.46 26.14 -7.00
C ASP A 42 17.70 26.20 -8.33
N ILE A 43 16.88 25.19 -8.62
CA ILE A 43 15.98 25.22 -9.78
C ILE A 43 14.83 26.21 -9.52
N ALA A 44 14.28 26.23 -8.30
CA ALA A 44 13.21 27.15 -7.92
C ALA A 44 13.59 28.64 -7.97
N SER A 45 14.88 28.98 -7.76
CA SER A 45 15.35 30.37 -7.80
C SER A 45 15.62 30.91 -9.20
N ARG A 46 15.69 30.04 -10.22
CA ARG A 46 15.95 30.39 -11.63
C ARG A 46 14.69 30.35 -12.52
N ILE A 47 13.57 29.91 -11.98
CA ILE A 47 12.30 29.81 -12.70
C ILE A 47 11.54 31.12 -12.50
N PRO A 48 11.17 31.84 -13.59
CA PRO A 48 10.29 33.01 -13.52
C PRO A 48 9.03 32.67 -12.70
N GLU A 49 8.55 33.59 -11.87
CA GLU A 49 7.41 33.36 -10.95
C GLU A 49 6.16 32.80 -11.67
N SER A 50 6.02 33.11 -12.96
CA SER A 50 5.00 32.61 -13.89
C SER A 50 5.11 31.11 -14.23
N LEU A 51 6.28 30.51 -14.16
CA LEU A 51 6.50 29.06 -14.32
C LEU A 51 6.58 28.32 -12.98
N GLY A 52 6.88 29.01 -11.87
CA GLY A 52 6.88 28.43 -10.53
C GLY A 52 5.48 28.04 -10.03
N ALA A 53 4.45 28.77 -10.47
CA ALA A 53 3.05 28.41 -10.24
C ALA A 53 2.67 27.10 -10.96
N ILE A 54 3.10 26.96 -12.21
CA ILE A 54 2.86 25.77 -13.05
C ILE A 54 3.57 24.55 -12.45
N GLY A 55 4.80 24.71 -11.95
CA GLY A 55 5.54 23.63 -11.28
C GLY A 55 4.86 23.10 -10.02
N ARG A 56 4.24 23.97 -9.21
CA ARG A 56 3.48 23.56 -8.01
C ARG A 56 2.21 22.79 -8.35
N ASP A 57 1.51 23.19 -9.41
CA ASP A 57 0.27 22.54 -9.84
C ASP A 57 0.54 21.17 -10.47
N ILE A 58 1.64 21.04 -11.21
CA ILE A 58 2.11 19.76 -11.74
C ILE A 58 2.51 18.81 -10.61
N SER A 59 3.31 19.26 -9.63
CA SER A 59 3.68 18.42 -8.47
C SER A 59 2.46 17.95 -7.69
N ARG A 60 1.48 18.82 -7.43
CA ARG A 60 0.24 18.45 -6.73
C ARG A 60 -0.61 17.46 -7.54
N THR A 61 -0.60 17.57 -8.86
CA THR A 61 -1.33 16.64 -9.75
C THR A 61 -0.64 15.29 -9.83
N ILE A 62 0.70 15.26 -9.83
CA ILE A 62 1.50 14.03 -9.79
C ILE A 62 1.35 13.34 -8.43
N GLU A 63 1.40 14.08 -7.31
CA GLU A 63 1.12 13.52 -5.98
C GLU A 63 -0.29 12.92 -5.89
N ARG A 64 -1.30 13.59 -6.45
CA ARG A 64 -2.68 13.07 -6.53
C ARG A 64 -2.80 11.84 -7.44
N ALA A 65 -2.07 11.80 -8.56
CA ALA A 65 -2.07 10.67 -9.48
C ALA A 65 -1.31 9.45 -8.93
N ILE A 66 -0.25 9.69 -8.14
CA ILE A 66 0.50 8.63 -7.44
C ILE A 66 -0.32 8.12 -6.24
N SER A 67 -1.02 8.98 -5.49
CA SER A 67 -1.97 8.54 -4.45
C SER A 67 -3.20 7.83 -5.00
N ALA A 68 -3.64 8.15 -6.21
CA ALA A 68 -4.80 7.50 -6.84
C ALA A 68 -4.50 6.10 -7.37
N LYS A 69 -3.23 5.64 -7.31
CA LYS A 69 -2.84 4.42 -8.02
C LYS A 69 -2.98 3.14 -7.20
N ASP A 70 -2.94 3.14 -5.87
CA ASP A 70 -2.95 1.88 -5.09
C ASP A 70 -3.58 1.98 -3.69
N THR A 71 -4.76 2.60 -3.54
CA THR A 71 -5.60 2.38 -2.34
C THR A 71 -7.04 2.81 -2.61
N ASP A 72 -7.89 1.86 -3.01
CA ASP A 72 -9.33 2.09 -3.09
C ASP A 72 -9.89 2.26 -1.67
N VAL A 73 -9.95 3.51 -1.21
CA VAL A 73 -10.56 3.85 0.09
C VAL A 73 -12.03 4.15 -0.11
N VAL A 74 -12.89 3.29 0.43
CA VAL A 74 -14.33 3.51 0.45
C VAL A 74 -14.73 4.10 1.81
N PRO A 75 -15.12 5.39 1.90
CA PRO A 75 -15.64 5.95 3.14
C PRO A 75 -17.02 5.36 3.44
N VAL A 76 -17.19 4.71 4.59
CA VAL A 76 -18.45 4.07 5.00
C VAL A 76 -18.98 4.71 6.28
N ARG A 77 -20.30 4.98 6.31
CA ARG A 77 -20.99 5.36 7.54
C ARG A 77 -21.33 4.11 8.34
N VAL A 78 -20.90 4.08 9.60
CA VAL A 78 -21.18 2.97 10.53
C VAL A 78 -22.04 3.47 11.70
N SER A 79 -22.76 2.55 12.35
CA SER A 79 -23.52 2.85 13.57
C SER A 79 -22.59 3.03 14.78
N HIS A 80 -23.07 3.70 15.83
CA HIS A 80 -22.32 3.87 17.08
C HIS A 80 -21.91 2.51 17.69
N GLU A 81 -22.82 1.54 17.68
CA GLU A 81 -22.55 0.19 18.17
C GLU A 81 -21.38 -0.49 17.43
N VAL A 82 -21.30 -0.32 16.11
CA VAL A 82 -20.18 -0.86 15.32
C VAL A 82 -18.88 -0.15 15.70
N GLN A 83 -18.90 1.18 15.88
CA GLN A 83 -17.73 1.94 16.32
C GLN A 83 -17.22 1.44 17.67
N ASP A 84 -18.11 1.24 18.65
CA ASP A 84 -17.76 0.76 19.98
C ASP A 84 -17.11 -0.63 19.94
N LYS A 85 -17.65 -1.55 19.13
CA LYS A 85 -17.10 -2.90 18.96
C LYS A 85 -15.72 -2.87 18.31
N LEU A 86 -15.51 -2.03 17.29
CA LEU A 86 -14.19 -1.85 16.68
C LEU A 86 -13.19 -1.30 17.69
N ASP A 87 -13.61 -0.35 18.53
CA ASP A 87 -12.78 0.20 19.60
C ASP A 87 -12.39 -0.84 20.64
N GLN A 88 -13.32 -1.69 21.06
CA GLN A 88 -13.03 -2.79 21.99
C GLN A 88 -11.98 -3.74 21.42
N LEU A 89 -12.05 -4.07 20.13
CA LEU A 89 -11.08 -4.95 19.48
C LEU A 89 -9.67 -4.35 19.43
N VAL A 90 -9.57 -3.04 19.19
CA VAL A 90 -8.28 -2.31 19.22
C VAL A 90 -7.76 -2.20 20.65
N GLN A 91 -8.62 -1.84 21.61
CA GLN A 91 -8.25 -1.72 23.03
C GLN A 91 -7.82 -3.07 23.64
N ALA A 92 -8.43 -4.17 23.20
CA ALA A 92 -8.04 -5.52 23.57
C ALA A 92 -6.70 -5.96 22.93
N GLY A 93 -6.13 -5.15 22.03
CA GLY A 93 -4.87 -5.45 21.35
C GLY A 93 -4.99 -6.51 20.25
N VAL A 94 -6.21 -6.86 19.83
CA VAL A 94 -6.44 -7.85 18.75
C VAL A 94 -6.04 -7.28 17.39
N PHE A 95 -6.26 -5.97 17.18
CA PHE A 95 -5.88 -5.25 15.98
C PHE A 95 -5.16 -3.95 16.33
N GLN A 96 -4.30 -3.47 15.43
CA GLN A 96 -3.53 -2.23 15.62
C GLN A 96 -4.37 -0.99 15.32
N SER A 97 -5.41 -1.11 14.49
CA SER A 97 -6.26 0.01 14.08
C SER A 97 -7.72 -0.39 13.83
N ARG A 98 -8.63 0.59 13.90
CA ARG A 98 -10.05 0.40 13.58
C ARG A 98 -10.26 -0.03 12.13
N SER A 99 -9.48 0.52 11.21
CA SER A 99 -9.53 0.18 9.78
C SER A 99 -9.12 -1.28 9.52
N GLU A 100 -8.13 -1.78 10.25
CA GLU A 100 -7.69 -3.18 10.17
C GLU A 100 -8.77 -4.12 10.73
N ALA A 101 -9.32 -3.82 11.91
CA ALA A 101 -10.43 -4.57 12.48
C ALA A 101 -11.66 -4.60 11.54
N ALA A 102 -11.99 -3.45 10.93
CA ALA A 102 -13.08 -3.36 9.97
C ALA A 102 -12.82 -4.17 8.70
N ALA A 103 -11.60 -4.10 8.14
CA ALA A 103 -11.22 -4.88 6.97
C ALA A 103 -11.34 -6.38 7.23
N PHE A 104 -10.85 -6.84 8.38
CA PHE A 104 -10.98 -8.24 8.80
C PHE A 104 -12.44 -8.68 8.92
N LEU A 105 -13.29 -7.89 9.60
CA LEU A 105 -14.70 -8.21 9.78
C LEU A 105 -15.49 -8.20 8.47
N ILE A 106 -15.13 -7.34 7.52
CA ILE A 106 -15.71 -7.32 6.18
C ILE A 106 -15.34 -8.59 5.41
N ASP A 107 -14.07 -9.00 5.45
CA ASP A 107 -13.60 -10.21 4.78
C ASP A 107 -14.29 -11.47 5.34
N GLU A 108 -14.36 -11.60 6.67
CA GLU A 108 -15.11 -12.68 7.31
C GLU A 108 -16.61 -12.62 7.01
N GLY A 109 -17.19 -11.41 6.92
CA GLY A 109 -18.57 -11.22 6.48
C GLY A 109 -18.81 -11.71 5.04
N ILE A 110 -17.87 -11.46 4.13
CA ILE A 110 -17.93 -11.94 2.75
C ILE A 110 -17.84 -13.47 2.72
N LYS A 111 -16.88 -14.06 3.43
CA LYS A 111 -16.72 -15.52 3.54
C LYS A 111 -17.98 -16.18 4.12
N GLY A 112 -18.54 -15.61 5.19
CA GLY A 112 -19.77 -16.11 5.80
C GLY A 112 -20.99 -16.06 4.88
N GLN A 113 -20.97 -15.19 3.85
CA GLN A 113 -22.04 -15.04 2.86
C GLN A 113 -21.67 -15.62 1.48
N THR A 114 -20.66 -16.48 1.38
CA THR A 114 -20.25 -17.13 0.12
C THR A 114 -21.44 -17.69 -0.70
N PRO A 115 -22.41 -18.42 -0.10
CA PRO A 115 -23.54 -18.96 -0.88
C PRO A 115 -24.46 -17.89 -1.48
N LEU A 116 -24.50 -16.69 -0.93
CA LEU A 116 -25.23 -15.56 -1.52
C LEU A 116 -24.46 -15.02 -2.72
N PHE A 117 -23.17 -14.77 -2.55
CA PHE A 117 -22.32 -14.25 -3.63
C PHE A 117 -22.24 -15.21 -4.82
N ASP A 118 -22.16 -16.52 -4.58
CA ASP A 118 -22.18 -17.53 -5.64
C ASP A 118 -23.47 -17.46 -6.47
N ARG A 119 -24.62 -17.34 -5.81
CA ARG A 119 -25.93 -17.21 -6.49
C ARG A 119 -26.01 -15.91 -7.29
N VAL A 120 -25.51 -14.80 -6.73
CA VAL A 120 -25.43 -13.52 -7.44
C VAL A 120 -24.55 -13.64 -8.67
N GLN A 121 -23.37 -14.26 -8.54
CA GLN A 121 -22.43 -14.48 -9.65
C GLN A 121 -23.06 -15.34 -10.75
N GLN A 122 -23.73 -16.44 -10.40
CA GLN A 122 -24.45 -17.27 -11.36
C GLN A 122 -25.48 -16.47 -12.16
N LYS A 123 -26.26 -15.62 -11.50
CA LYS A 123 -27.27 -14.78 -12.17
C LYS A 123 -26.67 -13.68 -13.03
N LEU A 124 -25.55 -13.09 -12.62
CA LEU A 124 -24.82 -12.14 -13.45
C LEU A 124 -24.29 -12.80 -14.73
N LEU A 125 -23.77 -14.02 -14.65
CA LEU A 125 -23.32 -14.78 -15.82
C LEU A 125 -24.48 -15.13 -16.77
N GLU A 126 -25.64 -15.48 -16.23
CA GLU A 126 -26.84 -15.73 -17.02
C GLU A 126 -27.29 -14.46 -17.78
N ILE A 127 -27.27 -13.30 -17.11
CA ILE A 127 -27.58 -12.01 -17.74
C ILE A 127 -26.60 -11.71 -18.87
N GLU A 128 -25.29 -11.88 -18.66
CA GLU A 128 -24.30 -11.64 -19.72
C GLU A 128 -24.47 -12.59 -20.91
N ARG A 129 -24.80 -13.87 -20.66
CA ARG A 129 -25.14 -14.84 -21.72
C ARG A 129 -26.33 -14.35 -22.54
N LEU A 130 -27.41 -13.95 -21.88
CA LEU A 130 -28.62 -13.43 -22.54
C LEU A 130 -28.34 -12.13 -23.31
N ARG A 131 -27.53 -11.21 -22.75
CA ARG A 131 -27.11 -9.99 -23.45
C ARG A 131 -26.29 -10.30 -24.70
N SER A 132 -25.43 -11.32 -24.65
CA SER A 132 -24.67 -11.79 -25.81
C SER A 132 -25.56 -12.41 -26.87
N GLU A 133 -26.53 -13.25 -26.48
CA GLU A 133 -27.50 -13.85 -27.41
C GLU A 133 -28.33 -12.76 -28.11
N LEU A 134 -28.82 -11.77 -27.36
CA LEU A 134 -29.57 -10.64 -27.92
C LEU A 134 -28.74 -9.83 -28.93
N ARG A 135 -27.48 -9.53 -28.61
CA ARG A 135 -26.57 -8.87 -29.56
C ARG A 135 -26.40 -9.70 -30.83
N GLY A 136 -26.19 -11.00 -30.69
CA GLY A 136 -26.07 -11.93 -31.82
C GLY A 136 -27.32 -11.98 -32.71
N MET A 137 -28.53 -11.85 -32.14
CA MET A 137 -29.77 -11.78 -32.93
C MET A 137 -29.95 -10.45 -33.66
N VAL A 138 -29.53 -9.33 -33.05
CA VAL A 138 -29.59 -8.01 -33.69
C VAL A 138 -28.60 -7.91 -34.86
N ASP A 139 -27.41 -8.48 -34.70
CA ASP A 139 -26.39 -8.53 -35.77
C ASP A 139 -26.78 -9.46 -36.93
N GLN A 140 -27.73 -10.37 -36.72
CA GLN A 140 -28.26 -11.28 -37.75
C GLN A 140 -29.43 -10.69 -38.54
N ARG A 141 -29.82 -9.42 -38.35
CA ARG A 141 -30.83 -8.80 -39.20
C ARG A 141 -30.23 -8.54 -40.59
N PRO A 142 -30.59 -9.30 -41.65
CA PRO A 142 -30.09 -9.00 -42.98
C PRO A 142 -30.55 -7.59 -43.34
N MET A 143 -29.66 -6.78 -43.92
CA MET A 143 -30.06 -5.59 -44.65
C MET A 143 -31.01 -6.05 -45.76
N GLN A 144 -32.31 -5.88 -45.54
CA GLN A 144 -33.30 -6.02 -46.60
C GLN A 144 -33.31 -4.69 -47.33
N GLU A 145 -32.57 -4.64 -48.45
CA GLU A 145 -32.78 -3.69 -49.55
C GLU A 145 -34.04 -4.05 -50.33
#